data_AF-A0A938G8B1-F1
#
_entry.id   AF-A0A938G8B1-F1
#
_cell.length_a   1.000
_cell.length_b   1.000
_cell.length_c   1.000
_cell.angle_alpha   90.00
_cell.angle_beta   90.00
_cell.angle_gamma   90.00
#
_symmetry.space_group_name_H-M   'P 1'
#
loop_
_entity.id
_entity.type
_entity.pdbx_description
1 polymer ?
#
loop_
_entity_poly.entity_id
_entity_poly.type
_entity_poly.pdbx_seq_one_letter_code
_entity_poly.pdbx_strand_id
1 'polypeptide(L)'
;MATHPIDVSTRVIDSGVVNEPLNRVDGSVWELDTGLAFVESFSHSVVVKGGESLACFDASGAGSGKQVVESIRKWSGSPISHFSSKVSATAWW
;
A
#
# COMPACT_ATOMS: atom_id res chain seq x y z
N MET A 1 11.29 10.39 -10.00
CA MET A 1 10.76 9.41 -9.03
C MET A 1 9.92 10.17 -8.03
N ALA A 2 8.79 9.61 -7.60
CA ALA A 2 7.99 10.23 -6.55
C ALA A 2 8.77 10.26 -5.22
N THR A 3 8.54 11.29 -4.40
CA THR A 3 9.20 11.43 -3.09
C THR A 3 8.76 10.30 -2.16
N HIS A 4 9.67 9.81 -1.31
CA HIS A 4 9.33 8.78 -0.34
C HIS A 4 8.20 9.25 0.60
N PRO A 5 7.17 8.43 0.86
CA PRO A 5 5.99 8.87 1.62
C PRO A 5 6.30 9.35 3.04
N ILE A 6 7.33 8.82 3.70
CA ILE A 6 7.81 9.32 5.00
C ILE A 6 8.28 10.78 4.86
N ASP A 7 9.07 11.10 3.83
CA ASP A 7 9.57 12.47 3.62
C ASP A 7 8.42 13.44 3.31
N VAL A 8 7.42 12.99 2.54
CA VAL A 8 6.20 13.76 2.29
C VAL A 8 5.47 14.02 3.60
N SER A 9 5.25 12.97 4.40
CA SER A 9 4.56 13.04 5.69
C SER A 9 5.27 13.99 6.65
N THR A 10 6.58 13.82 6.86
CA THR A 10 7.42 14.67 7.71
C THR A 10 7.33 16.14 7.28
N ARG A 11 7.52 16.44 5.99
CA ARG A 11 7.43 17.82 5.51
C ARG A 11 6.05 18.43 5.77
N VAL A 12 4.98 17.70 5.47
CA VAL A 12 3.60 18.19 5.66
C VAL A 12 3.29 18.42 7.13
N ILE A 13 3.64 17.47 8.00
CA ILE A 13 3.37 17.54 9.44
C ILE A 13 4.19 18.64 10.10
N ASP A 14 5.49 18.72 9.80
CA ASP A 14 6.41 19.59 10.55
C ASP A 14 6.39 21.03 10.03
N SER A 15 6.13 21.23 8.73
CA SER A 15 6.22 22.56 8.09
C SER A 15 4.93 23.05 7.46
N GLY A 16 3.91 22.20 7.31
CA GLY A 16 2.68 22.53 6.60
C GLY A 16 2.83 22.65 5.08
N VAL A 17 4.01 22.35 4.52
CA VAL A 17 4.28 22.51 3.08
C VAL A 17 3.72 21.32 2.29
N VAL A 18 2.70 21.61 1.48
CA VAL A 18 2.13 20.69 0.49
C VAL A 18 2.48 21.19 -0.92
N ASN A 19 3.46 20.56 -1.56
CA ASN A 19 3.90 20.90 -2.92
C ASN A 19 3.92 19.70 -3.87
N GLU A 20 3.34 18.57 -3.45
CA GLU A 20 3.10 17.39 -4.27
C GLU A 20 1.80 16.68 -3.85
N PRO A 21 1.22 15.79 -4.69
CA PRO A 21 0.01 15.06 -4.34
C PRO A 21 0.20 14.17 -3.11
N LEU A 22 -0.70 14.30 -2.13
CA LEU A 22 -0.71 13.49 -0.90
C LEU A 22 -1.43 12.14 -1.07
N ASN A 23 -2.45 12.11 -1.95
CA ASN A 23 -3.17 10.89 -2.29
C ASN A 23 -2.71 10.41 -3.66
N ARG A 24 -1.73 9.51 -3.71
CA ARG A 24 -1.25 8.94 -4.97
C ARG A 24 -1.95 7.59 -5.18
N VAL A 25 -2.33 7.32 -6.44
CA VAL A 25 -3.11 6.13 -6.81
C VAL A 25 -2.47 5.35 -7.95
N ASP A 26 -1.15 5.44 -8.06
CA ASP A 26 -0.36 4.89 -9.18
C ASP A 26 0.08 3.44 -8.98
N GLY A 27 -0.22 2.83 -7.82
CA GLY A 27 0.18 1.45 -7.50
C GLY A 27 1.66 1.32 -7.12
N SER A 28 2.35 2.41 -6.79
CA SER A 28 3.70 2.34 -6.22
C SER A 28 3.67 1.62 -4.87
N VAL A 29 4.71 0.83 -4.59
CA VAL A 29 4.90 0.16 -3.30
C VAL A 29 6.12 0.77 -2.60
N TRP A 30 5.97 1.08 -1.31
CA TRP A 30 7.01 1.70 -0.50
C TRP A 30 7.20 0.93 0.79
N GLU A 31 8.43 0.55 1.10
CA GLU A 31 8.80 0.02 2.41
C GLU A 31 8.98 1.19 3.38
N LEU A 32 8.20 1.20 4.46
CA LEU A 32 8.23 2.23 5.50
C LEU A 32 9.22 1.87 6.60
N ASP A 33 9.30 0.58 6.92
CA ASP A 33 10.24 -0.01 7.88
C ASP A 33 10.40 -1.50 7.55
N THR A 34 11.33 -2.18 8.22
CA THR A 34 11.62 -3.60 8.04
C THR A 34 10.35 -4.44 8.13
N GLY A 35 9.90 -4.98 6.99
CA GLY A 35 8.71 -5.83 6.93
C GLY A 35 7.38 -5.06 7.01
N LEU A 36 7.40 -3.74 6.87
CA LEU A 36 6.20 -2.89 6.79
C LEU A 36 6.27 -2.08 5.50
N ALA A 37 5.31 -2.32 4.60
CA ALA A 37 5.18 -1.57 3.36
C ALA A 37 3.74 -1.10 3.17
N PHE A 38 3.54 -0.18 2.23
CA PHE A 38 2.20 0.11 1.74
C PHE A 38 2.19 0.32 0.22
N VAL A 39 1.01 0.13 -0.37
CA VAL A 39 0.74 0.44 -1.77
C VAL A 39 -0.06 1.74 -1.87
N GLU A 40 0.45 2.67 -2.68
CA GLU A 40 -0.22 3.91 -3.09
C GLU A 40 -1.44 3.55 -3.93
N SER A 41 -2.61 3.62 -3.32
CA SER A 41 -3.91 3.31 -3.91
C SER A 41 -4.97 4.23 -3.29
N PHE A 42 -6.15 4.32 -3.91
CA PHE A 42 -7.22 5.23 -3.49
C PHE A 42 -7.53 5.16 -1.98
N SER A 43 -7.46 3.95 -1.38
CA SER A 43 -7.05 3.84 0.01
C SER A 43 -5.76 3.03 0.13
N HIS A 44 -4.82 3.55 0.91
CA HIS A 44 -3.55 2.89 1.18
C HIS A 44 -3.76 1.44 1.62
N SER A 45 -3.10 0.52 0.95
CA SER A 45 -3.07 -0.89 1.31
C SER A 45 -1.81 -1.15 2.12
N VAL A 46 -1.96 -1.42 3.43
CA VAL A 46 -0.83 -1.63 4.34
C VAL A 46 -0.48 -3.11 4.39
N VAL A 47 0.80 -3.42 4.27
CA VAL A 47 1.31 -4.78 4.15
C VAL A 47 2.33 -5.02 5.26
N VAL A 48 2.05 -6.02 6.09
CA VAL A 48 2.93 -6.44 7.18
C VAL A 48 3.46 -7.83 6.88
N LYS A 49 4.77 -8.00 6.95
CA LYS A 49 5.42 -9.31 6.88
C LYS A 49 5.50 -9.92 8.27
N GLY A 50 4.76 -11.01 8.48
CA GLY A 50 4.77 -11.79 9.72
C GLY A 50 5.29 -13.21 9.46
N GLY A 51 6.51 -13.49 9.91
CA GLY A 51 7.20 -14.74 9.62
C GLY A 51 7.33 -14.97 8.11
N GLU A 52 6.79 -16.10 7.64
CA GLU A 52 6.86 -16.51 6.23
C GLU A 52 5.75 -15.93 5.34
N SER A 53 4.79 -15.18 5.90
CA SER A 53 3.63 -14.70 5.14
C SER A 53 3.36 -13.20 5.30
N LEU A 54 2.54 -12.67 4.41
CA LEU A 54 2.10 -11.28 4.39
C LEU A 54 0.64 -11.19 4.86
N ALA A 55 0.37 -10.20 5.71
CA ALA A 55 -0.97 -9.73 6.01
C ALA A 55 -1.18 -8.37 5.33
N CYS A 56 -2.26 -8.24 4.59
CA CYS A 56 -2.62 -7.03 3.86
C CYS A 56 -3.92 -6.45 4.41
N PHE A 57 -3.84 -5.22 4.89
CA PHE A 57 -4.95 -4.45 5.43
C PHE A 57 -5.40 -3.44 4.37
N ASP A 58 -6.66 -3.55 3.97
CA ASP A 58 -7.26 -2.81 2.86
C ASP A 58 -6.77 -3.28 1.47
N ALA A 59 -7.71 -3.37 0.53
CA ALA A 59 -7.48 -3.73 -0.87
C ALA A 59 -7.85 -2.57 -1.80
N SER A 60 -8.11 -1.39 -1.23
CA SER A 60 -8.62 -0.21 -1.91
C SER A 60 -10.04 -0.39 -2.47
N GLY A 61 -10.46 0.48 -3.40
CA GLY A 61 -11.82 0.50 -3.97
C GLY A 61 -12.15 -0.70 -4.87
N ALA A 62 -13.41 -0.91 -5.23
CA ALA A 62 -13.78 -2.02 -6.11
C ALA A 62 -12.94 -2.07 -7.40
N GLY A 63 -12.34 -3.23 -7.72
CA GLY A 63 -11.50 -3.44 -8.91
C GLY A 63 -9.98 -3.26 -8.73
N SER A 64 -9.49 -2.69 -7.61
CA SER A 64 -8.03 -2.53 -7.35
C SER A 64 -7.26 -3.74 -6.78
N GLY A 65 -7.90 -4.75 -6.19
CA GLY A 65 -7.27 -5.91 -5.54
C GLY A 65 -6.19 -6.60 -6.38
N LYS A 66 -6.40 -6.80 -7.69
CA LYS A 66 -5.37 -7.34 -8.59
C LYS A 66 -4.14 -6.44 -8.67
N GLN A 67 -4.33 -5.14 -8.89
CA GLN A 67 -3.24 -4.16 -8.93
C GLN A 67 -2.48 -4.11 -7.60
N VAL A 68 -3.19 -4.16 -6.47
CA VAL A 68 -2.59 -4.19 -5.14
C VAL A 68 -1.71 -5.43 -4.99
N VAL A 69 -2.21 -6.63 -5.33
CA VAL A 69 -1.41 -7.86 -5.28
C VAL A 69 -0.18 -7.78 -6.20
N GLU A 70 -0.32 -7.30 -7.42
CA GLU A 70 0.81 -7.11 -8.35
C GLU A 70 1.86 -6.16 -7.78
N SER A 71 1.43 -5.11 -7.08
CA SER A 71 2.33 -4.14 -6.44
C SER A 71 3.06 -4.76 -5.24
N ILE A 72 2.35 -5.49 -4.38
CA ILE A 72 2.93 -6.26 -3.27
C ILE A 72 4.00 -7.23 -3.78
N ARG A 73 3.76 -7.88 -4.92
CA ARG A 73 4.69 -8.85 -5.51
C ARG A 73 5.99 -8.23 -6.01
N LYS A 74 6.03 -6.93 -6.27
CA LYS A 74 7.29 -6.21 -6.56
C LYS A 74 8.13 -5.99 -5.30
N TRP A 75 7.51 -6.00 -4.12
CA TRP A 75 8.20 -5.85 -2.84
C TRP A 75 8.55 -7.21 -2.20
N SER A 76 7.64 -8.20 -2.25
CA SER A 76 7.87 -9.50 -1.61
C SER A 76 7.20 -10.67 -2.35
N GLY A 77 7.95 -11.77 -2.46
CA GLY A 77 7.48 -13.05 -2.97
C GLY A 77 6.75 -13.94 -1.94
N SER A 78 6.71 -13.55 -0.66
CA SER A 78 6.05 -14.34 0.39
C SER A 78 4.55 -14.51 0.13
N PRO A 79 3.95 -15.66 0.52
CA PRO A 79 2.51 -15.87 0.42
C PRO A 79 1.71 -14.78 1.14
N ILE A 80 0.59 -14.33 0.56
CA ILE A 80 -0.36 -13.46 1.24
C ILE A 80 -1.37 -14.38 1.94
N SER A 81 -1.33 -14.42 3.27
CA SER A 81 -2.19 -15.30 4.08
C SER A 81 -3.52 -14.63 4.46
N HIS A 82 -3.50 -13.30 4.60
CA HIS A 82 -4.66 -12.50 4.96
C HIS A 82 -4.75 -11.29 4.03
N PHE A 83 -5.91 -11.09 3.42
CA PHE A 83 -6.17 -9.98 2.51
C PHE A 83 -7.55 -9.39 2.81
N SER A 84 -7.58 -8.23 3.44
CA SER A 84 -8.83 -7.55 3.81
C SER A 84 -9.26 -6.58 2.71
N SER A 85 -10.49 -6.71 2.22
CA SER A 85 -11.07 -5.82 1.21
C SER A 85 -12.34 -5.13 1.75
N LYS A 86 -12.55 -3.86 1.35
CA LYS A 86 -13.78 -3.10 1.66
C LYS A 86 -15.02 -3.60 0.92
N VAL A 87 -14.83 -4.49 -0.05
CA VAL A 87 -15.86 -5.02 -0.94
C VAL A 87 -15.76 -6.54 -0.91
N SER A 88 -16.91 -7.23 -0.93
CA SER A 88 -16.99 -8.70 -0.84
C SER A 88 -15.95 -9.40 -1.72
N ALA A 89 -15.31 -10.46 -1.21
CA ALA A 89 -14.33 -11.29 -1.91
C ALA A 89 -14.83 -11.81 -3.29
N THR A 90 -16.15 -11.87 -3.49
CA THR A 90 -16.79 -12.28 -4.76
C THR A 90 -16.75 -11.22 -5.87
N ALA A 91 -16.39 -9.97 -5.58
CA ALA A 91 -16.30 -8.89 -6.57
C ALA A 91 -14.93 -8.84 -7.30
N TRP A 92 -14.10 -9.86 -7.13
CA TRP A 92 -12.66 -9.80 -7.41
C TRP A 92 -12.12 -10.93 -8.29
N TRP A 93 -12.99 -11.87 -8.69
CA TRP A 93 -12.68 -12.99 -9.59
C TRP A 93 -13.38 -12.80 -10.93
#